data_AF-A0A833LSK4-F1
#
_entry.id   AF-A0A833LSK4-F1
#
_cell.length_a   1.000
_cell.length_b   1.000
_cell.length_c   1.000
_cell.angle_alpha   90.00
_cell.angle_beta   90.00
_cell.angle_gamma   90.00
#
_symmetry.space_group_name_H-M   'P 1'
#
loop_
_entity.id
_entity.type
_entity.pdbx_description
1 polymer ?
#
loop_
_entity_poly.entity_id
_entity_poly.type
_entity_poly.pdbx_seq_one_letter_code
_entity_poly.pdbx_strand_id
1 'polypeptide(L)'
;MSQPERYDARGPLPVLAYYQMLGRLSAADLAKERSMLASLPGSPNTQIRQAMVIAHPRGAQETAKAMAMLEALLKSGDTQAIELQPVARLLMDHYAERLRLESQIERQGGQLKDSQRRVQELQEKLDGLADIERTLRAPSRSGKGGGQ
;
A
#
# COMPACT_ATOMS: atom_id res chain seq x y z
N MET A 1 -21.38 11.75 -13.84
CA MET A 1 -22.00 12.79 -12.98
C MET A 1 -22.21 12.17 -11.60
N SER A 2 -21.31 12.44 -10.65
CA SER A 2 -21.54 12.10 -9.24
C SER A 2 -22.67 12.99 -8.72
N GLN A 3 -23.80 12.41 -8.31
CA GLN A 3 -24.89 13.17 -7.70
C GLN A 3 -24.55 13.34 -6.21
N PRO A 4 -24.21 14.55 -5.73
CA PRO A 4 -23.77 14.79 -4.35
C PRO A 4 -24.86 14.41 -3.33
N GLU A 5 -26.12 14.70 -3.66
CA GLU A 5 -27.24 14.53 -2.71
C GLU A 5 -27.52 13.08 -2.30
N ARG A 6 -27.07 12.08 -3.09
CA ARG A 6 -27.35 10.66 -2.78
C ARG A 6 -26.66 10.17 -1.53
N TYR A 7 -25.55 10.80 -1.14
CA TYR A 7 -24.70 10.34 -0.03
C TYR A 7 -24.68 11.30 1.15
N ASP A 8 -25.28 12.49 1.00
CA ASP A 8 -25.42 13.50 2.05
C ASP A 8 -26.46 13.11 3.12
N ALA A 9 -27.29 12.10 2.85
CA ALA A 9 -28.29 11.62 3.79
C ALA A 9 -27.66 11.13 5.09
N ARG A 10 -28.36 11.39 6.21
CA ARG A 10 -27.93 10.99 7.56
C ARG A 10 -27.91 9.46 7.72
N GLY A 11 -27.01 8.98 8.57
CA GLY A 11 -26.90 7.58 8.95
C GLY A 11 -25.86 6.79 8.17
N PRO A 12 -25.70 5.49 8.51
CA PRO A 12 -24.60 4.68 8.01
C PRO A 12 -24.78 4.16 6.57
N LEU A 13 -26.02 3.95 6.12
CA LEU A 13 -26.30 3.36 4.79
C LEU A 13 -25.81 4.23 3.62
N PRO A 14 -26.06 5.55 3.57
CA PRO A 14 -25.54 6.40 2.51
C PRO A 14 -24.00 6.41 2.47
N VAL A 15 -23.35 6.38 3.63
CA VAL A 15 -21.89 6.33 3.76
C VAL A 15 -21.32 5.00 3.24
N LEU A 16 -21.99 3.88 3.49
CA LEU A 16 -21.59 2.59 2.93
C LEU A 16 -21.78 2.53 1.40
N ALA A 17 -22.90 3.07 0.90
CA ALA A 17 -23.14 3.17 -0.54
C ALA A 17 -22.07 4.06 -1.23
N TYR A 18 -21.68 5.15 -0.55
CA TYR A 18 -20.58 6.01 -0.99
C TYR A 18 -19.27 5.24 -1.13
N TYR A 19 -18.90 4.47 -0.09
CA TYR A 19 -17.70 3.64 -0.11
C TYR A 19 -17.67 2.65 -1.28
N GLN A 20 -18.81 2.01 -1.59
CA GLN A 20 -18.92 1.10 -2.73
C GLN A 20 -18.75 1.82 -4.08
N MET A 21 -19.26 3.04 -4.21
CA MET A 21 -19.09 3.85 -5.41
C MET A 21 -17.63 4.22 -5.64
N LEU A 22 -16.88 4.58 -4.58
CA LEU A 22 -15.48 5.01 -4.69
C LEU A 22 -14.60 3.99 -5.43
N GLY A 23 -14.84 2.68 -5.22
CA GLY A 23 -14.10 1.62 -5.89
C GLY A 23 -14.31 1.55 -7.42
N ARG A 24 -15.27 2.31 -7.96
CA ARG A 24 -15.58 2.37 -9.40
C ARG A 24 -15.14 3.67 -10.06
N LEU A 25 -14.63 4.64 -9.30
CA LEU A 25 -14.24 5.93 -9.81
C LEU A 25 -12.84 5.89 -10.44
N SER A 26 -12.64 6.69 -11.48
CA SER A 26 -11.31 6.95 -12.03
C SER A 26 -10.48 7.84 -11.08
N ALA A 27 -9.16 7.88 -11.27
CA ALA A 27 -8.30 8.79 -10.50
C ALA A 27 -8.69 10.27 -10.68
N ALA A 28 -9.15 10.66 -11.88
CA ALA A 28 -9.62 12.01 -12.15
C ALA A 28 -10.94 12.32 -11.43
N ASP A 29 -11.85 11.34 -11.35
CA ASP A 29 -13.11 11.51 -10.64
C ASP A 29 -12.91 11.55 -9.12
N LEU A 30 -11.97 10.77 -8.58
CA LEU A 30 -11.58 10.84 -7.17
C LEU A 30 -10.97 12.21 -6.81
N ALA A 31 -10.16 12.79 -7.69
CA ALA A 31 -9.61 14.13 -7.47
C ALA A 31 -10.70 15.20 -7.44
N LYS A 32 -11.68 15.13 -8.34
CA LYS A 32 -12.87 16.01 -8.34
C LYS A 32 -13.69 15.83 -7.06
N GLU A 33 -13.92 14.58 -6.67
CA GLU A 33 -14.66 14.22 -5.46
C GLU A 33 -13.98 14.79 -4.21
N ARG A 34 -12.65 14.67 -4.12
CA ARG A 34 -11.86 15.26 -3.04
C ARG A 34 -11.98 16.79 -2.98
N SER A 35 -11.92 17.46 -4.14
CA SER A 35 -12.08 18.91 -4.21
C SER A 35 -13.48 19.36 -3.80
N MET A 36 -14.51 18.61 -4.18
CA MET A 36 -15.89 18.88 -3.81
C MET A 36 -16.11 18.68 -2.30
N LEU A 37 -15.65 17.57 -1.74
CA LEU A 37 -15.77 17.34 -0.29
C LEU A 37 -15.01 18.39 0.53
N ALA A 38 -13.92 18.95 0.00
CA ALA A 38 -13.19 20.02 0.66
C ALA A 38 -13.92 21.36 0.67
N SER A 39 -14.88 21.59 -0.25
CA SER A 39 -15.72 22.79 -0.27
C SER A 39 -17.00 22.66 0.55
N LEU A 40 -17.38 21.45 0.96
CA LEU A 40 -18.54 21.21 1.82
C LEU A 40 -18.25 21.58 3.28
N PRO A 41 -19.29 21.97 4.05
CA PRO A 41 -19.15 22.17 5.49
C PRO A 41 -18.63 20.91 6.19
N GLY A 42 -17.84 21.11 7.25
CA GLY A 42 -17.25 20.05 8.08
C GLY A 42 -18.25 19.32 8.96
N SER A 43 -19.25 18.66 8.36
CA SER A 43 -20.18 17.78 9.05
C SER A 43 -19.53 16.41 9.33
N PRO A 44 -20.00 15.65 10.34
CA PRO A 44 -19.57 14.26 10.56
C PRO A 44 -19.67 13.37 9.31
N ASN A 45 -20.71 13.58 8.50
CA ASN A 45 -20.92 12.88 7.24
C ASN A 45 -19.90 13.29 6.16
N THR A 46 -19.58 14.58 6.05
CA THR A 46 -18.50 15.07 5.17
C THR A 46 -17.15 14.50 5.63
N GLN A 47 -16.87 14.49 6.93
CA GLN A 47 -15.61 14.04 7.50
C GLN A 47 -15.35 12.54 7.24
N ILE A 48 -16.34 11.67 7.42
CA ILE A 48 -16.17 10.23 7.14
C ILE A 48 -15.95 9.98 5.64
N ARG A 49 -16.64 10.71 4.76
CA ARG A 49 -16.44 10.61 3.30
C ARG A 49 -15.07 11.14 2.87
N GLN A 50 -14.59 12.23 3.47
CA GLN A 50 -13.23 12.72 3.25
C GLN A 50 -12.18 11.69 3.68
N ALA A 51 -12.38 11.02 4.81
CA ALA A 51 -11.48 9.94 5.26
C ALA A 51 -11.48 8.76 4.26
N MET A 52 -12.63 8.40 3.70
CA MET A 52 -12.71 7.36 2.67
C MET A 52 -12.00 7.75 1.37
N VAL A 53 -12.17 8.99 0.91
CA VAL A 53 -11.54 9.48 -0.32
C VAL A 53 -10.04 9.65 -0.16
N ILE A 54 -9.56 10.21 0.97
CA ILE A 54 -8.12 10.42 1.15
C ILE A 54 -7.37 9.09 1.22
N ALA A 55 -7.97 8.04 1.79
CA ALA A 55 -7.41 6.69 1.79
C ALA A 55 -7.34 6.02 0.39
N HIS A 56 -7.77 6.73 -0.65
CA HIS A 56 -7.75 6.35 -2.06
C HIS A 56 -6.91 7.39 -2.86
N PRO A 57 -5.75 7.05 -3.44
CA PRO A 57 -5.14 5.73 -3.60
C PRO A 57 -4.52 5.17 -2.32
N ARG A 58 -4.17 3.89 -2.38
CA ARG A 58 -3.80 3.07 -1.24
C ARG A 58 -2.38 3.32 -0.69
N GLY A 59 -2.07 4.55 -0.26
CA GLY A 59 -0.78 4.90 0.36
C GLY A 59 -0.79 4.86 1.90
N ALA A 60 0.34 4.52 2.53
CA ALA A 60 0.47 4.44 3.99
C ALA A 60 0.22 5.79 4.68
N GLN A 61 0.79 6.88 4.14
CA GLN A 61 0.65 8.22 4.71
C GLN A 61 -0.80 8.71 4.66
N GLU A 62 -1.47 8.52 3.53
CA GLU A 62 -2.87 8.88 3.32
C GLU A 62 -3.79 8.06 4.22
N THR A 63 -3.47 6.78 4.39
CA THR A 63 -4.23 5.87 5.26
C THR A 63 -4.11 6.29 6.73
N ALA A 64 -2.90 6.65 7.18
CA ALA A 64 -2.71 7.19 8.53
C ALA A 64 -3.48 8.51 8.75
N LYS A 65 -3.51 9.40 7.75
CA LYS A 65 -4.32 10.64 7.80
C LYS A 65 -5.81 10.32 7.90
N ALA A 66 -6.31 9.38 7.10
CA ALA A 66 -7.70 8.94 7.17
C ALA A 66 -8.06 8.40 8.55
N MET A 67 -7.21 7.55 9.13
CA MET A 67 -7.41 7.00 10.48
C MET A 67 -7.49 8.10 11.55
N ALA A 68 -6.64 9.13 11.47
CA ALA A 68 -6.71 10.27 12.40
C ALA A 68 -8.06 11.03 12.31
N MET A 69 -8.62 11.17 11.09
CA MET A 69 -9.94 11.78 10.90
C MET A 69 -11.06 10.91 11.50
N LEU A 70 -10.98 9.59 11.32
CA LEU A 70 -11.95 8.64 11.89
C LEU A 70 -11.85 8.61 13.41
N GLU A 71 -10.66 8.71 13.99
CA GLU A 71 -10.49 8.76 15.44
C GLU A 71 -11.10 10.04 16.05
N ALA A 72 -10.99 11.18 15.37
CA ALA A 72 -11.69 12.39 15.80
C ALA A 72 -13.22 12.20 15.77
N LEU A 73 -13.76 11.52 14.74
CA LEU A 73 -15.17 11.21 14.65
C LEU A 73 -15.64 10.26 15.77
N LEU A 74 -14.81 9.28 16.14
CA LEU A 74 -15.08 8.34 17.25
C LEU A 74 -15.09 9.02 18.63
N LYS A 75 -14.36 10.12 18.79
CA LYS A 75 -14.31 10.90 20.04
C LYS A 75 -15.40 11.97 20.13
N SER A 76 -16.12 12.23 19.03
CA SER A 76 -17.16 13.26 18.98
C SER A 76 -18.43 12.81 19.72
N GLY A 77 -19.01 13.73 20.49
CA GLY A 77 -20.32 13.58 21.13
C GLY A 77 -21.51 14.07 20.27
N ASP A 78 -21.25 14.52 19.05
CA ASP A 78 -22.31 14.93 18.11
C ASP A 78 -23.22 13.74 17.75
N THR A 79 -24.54 13.95 17.71
CA THR A 79 -25.51 12.87 17.47
C THR A 79 -25.33 12.21 16.09
N GLN A 80 -24.98 12.97 15.05
CA GLN A 80 -24.68 12.39 13.73
C GLN A 80 -23.35 11.64 13.76
N ALA A 81 -22.36 12.13 14.50
CA ALA A 81 -21.10 11.40 14.68
C ALA A 81 -21.32 10.05 15.37
N ILE A 82 -22.12 10.02 16.45
CA ILE A 82 -22.48 8.80 17.19
C ILE A 82 -23.10 7.75 16.27
N GLU A 83 -24.03 8.14 15.39
CA GLU A 83 -24.64 7.24 14.41
C GLU A 83 -23.64 6.65 13.40
N LEU A 84 -22.56 7.37 13.11
CA LEU A 84 -21.52 6.96 12.18
C LEU A 84 -20.37 6.17 12.84
N GLN A 85 -20.29 6.15 14.17
CA GLN A 85 -19.21 5.45 14.89
C GLN A 85 -19.07 3.96 14.51
N PRO A 86 -20.14 3.17 14.29
CA PRO A 86 -19.99 1.78 13.88
C PRO A 86 -19.25 1.64 12.53
N VAL A 87 -19.55 2.52 11.56
CA VAL A 87 -18.86 2.54 10.27
C VAL A 87 -17.43 3.03 10.41
N ALA A 88 -17.20 4.05 11.25
CA ALA A 88 -15.86 4.56 11.51
C ALA A 88 -14.94 3.50 12.14
N ARG A 89 -15.46 2.67 13.08
CA ARG A 89 -14.71 1.54 13.65
C ARG A 89 -14.35 0.50 12.60
N LEU A 90 -15.30 0.11 11.75
CA LEU A 90 -15.05 -0.84 10.67
C LEU A 90 -13.94 -0.34 9.71
N LEU A 91 -13.97 0.95 9.37
CA LEU A 91 -12.93 1.56 8.54
C LEU A 91 -11.58 1.62 9.24
N MET A 92 -11.55 1.93 10.54
CA MET A 92 -10.32 1.92 11.35
C MET A 92 -9.66 0.54 11.33
N ASP A 93 -10.41 -0.53 11.59
CA ASP A 93 -9.90 -1.89 11.58
C ASP A 93 -9.35 -2.27 10.19
N HIS A 94 -10.09 -1.91 9.12
CA HIS A 94 -9.68 -2.17 7.75
C HIS A 94 -8.39 -1.41 7.37
N TYR A 95 -8.27 -0.15 7.76
CA TYR A 95 -7.09 0.67 7.47
C TYR A 95 -5.87 0.26 8.29
N ALA A 96 -6.07 -0.16 9.54
CA ALA A 96 -5.00 -0.74 10.36
C ALA A 96 -4.44 -2.02 9.74
N GLU A 97 -5.32 -2.94 9.31
CA GLU A 97 -4.88 -4.17 8.65
C GLU A 97 -4.16 -3.87 7.34
N ARG A 98 -4.62 -2.87 6.59
CA ARG A 98 -3.96 -2.45 5.37
C ARG A 98 -2.53 -1.92 5.60
N LEU A 99 -2.31 -1.08 6.62
CA LEU A 99 -0.95 -0.64 7.00
C LEU A 99 -0.05 -1.81 7.42
N ARG A 100 -0.63 -2.81 8.12
CA ARG A 100 0.07 -4.03 8.50
C ARG A 100 0.49 -4.86 7.28
N LEU A 101 -0.38 -4.97 6.27
CA LEU A 101 -0.09 -5.67 5.02
C LEU A 101 0.96 -4.94 4.18
N GLU A 102 0.85 -3.60 4.05
CA GLU A 102 1.85 -2.77 3.38
C GLU A 102 3.24 -2.97 4.00
N SER A 103 3.33 -2.95 5.33
CA SER A 103 4.58 -3.20 6.07
C SER A 103 5.15 -4.61 5.84
N GLN A 104 4.29 -5.63 5.68
CA GLN A 104 4.73 -7.00 5.40
C GLN A 104 5.28 -7.12 3.97
N ILE A 105 4.63 -6.48 3.00
CA ILE A 105 5.06 -6.45 1.60
C ILE A 105 6.45 -5.81 1.49
N GLU A 106 6.68 -4.68 2.18
CA GLU A 106 7.97 -4.01 2.19
C GLU A 106 9.08 -4.91 2.75
N ARG A 107 8.83 -5.59 3.87
CA ARG A 107 9.78 -6.54 4.48
C ARG A 107 10.10 -7.71 3.55
N GLN A 108 9.08 -8.31 2.95
CA GLN A 108 9.24 -9.42 2.01
C GLN A 108 10.00 -8.99 0.75
N GLY A 109 9.70 -7.79 0.24
CA GLY A 109 10.43 -7.20 -0.89
C GLY A 109 11.91 -6.98 -0.59
N GLY A 110 12.24 -6.55 0.63
CA GLY A 110 13.63 -6.46 1.10
C GLY A 110 14.33 -7.82 1.16
N GLN A 111 13.69 -8.81 1.79
CA GLN A 111 14.23 -10.17 1.88
C GLN A 111 14.46 -10.81 0.50
N LEU A 112 13.56 -10.59 -0.45
CA LEU A 112 13.69 -11.08 -1.81
C LEU A 112 14.91 -10.48 -2.52
N LYS A 113 15.12 -9.17 -2.41
CA LYS A 113 16.28 -8.50 -2.99
C LYS A 113 17.59 -9.00 -2.38
N ASP A 114 17.65 -9.14 -1.07
CA ASP A 114 18.83 -9.66 -0.38
C ASP A 114 19.12 -11.11 -0.78
N SER A 115 18.08 -11.94 -0.91
CA SER A 115 18.22 -13.32 -1.39
C SER A 115 18.72 -13.38 -2.83
N GLN A 116 18.22 -12.52 -3.72
CA GLN A 116 18.68 -12.45 -5.11
C GLN A 116 20.16 -12.04 -5.18
N ARG A 117 20.57 -11.06 -4.37
CA ARG A 117 21.98 -10.66 -4.27
C ARG A 117 22.87 -11.82 -3.82
N ARG A 118 22.48 -12.57 -2.79
CA ARG A 118 23.23 -13.74 -2.32
C ARG A 118 23.34 -14.83 -3.39
N VAL A 119 22.27 -15.05 -4.17
CA VAL A 119 22.30 -16.01 -5.29
C VAL A 119 23.33 -15.57 -6.33
N GLN A 120 23.36 -14.28 -6.68
CA GLN A 120 24.34 -13.74 -7.62
C GLN A 120 25.78 -13.88 -7.11
N GLU A 121 26.03 -13.53 -5.85
CA GLU A 121 27.34 -13.69 -5.21
C GLU A 121 27.80 -15.16 -5.16
N LEU A 122 26.87 -16.10 -4.96
CA LEU A 122 27.18 -17.54 -4.99
C LEU A 122 27.47 -18.02 -6.41
N GLN A 123 26.74 -17.53 -7.42
CA GLN A 123 26.99 -17.87 -8.82
C GLN A 123 28.38 -17.40 -9.25
N GLU A 124 28.76 -16.16 -8.93
CA GLU A 124 30.09 -15.63 -9.22
C GLU A 124 31.21 -16.48 -8.58
N LYS A 125 30.98 -16.98 -7.36
CA LYS A 125 31.94 -17.90 -6.70
C LYS A 125 32.02 -19.26 -7.38
N LEU A 126 30.89 -19.83 -7.79
CA LEU A 126 30.86 -21.10 -8.52
C LEU A 126 31.59 -20.98 -9.86
N ASP A 127 31.34 -19.90 -10.59
CA ASP A 127 32.01 -19.62 -11.86
C ASP A 127 33.53 -19.48 -11.65
N GLY A 128 33.94 -18.74 -10.60
CA GLY A 128 35.36 -18.64 -10.23
C GLY A 128 36.00 -19.98 -9.85
N LEU A 129 35.28 -20.86 -9.14
CA LEU A 129 35.77 -22.20 -8.83
C LEU A 129 35.87 -23.09 -10.08
N ALA A 130 34.92 -23.00 -11.00
CA ALA A 130 34.94 -23.73 -12.26
C ALA A 130 36.14 -23.32 -13.14
N ASP A 131 36.47 -22.02 -13.17
CA ASP A 131 37.64 -21.49 -13.88
C ASP A 131 38.95 -22.00 -13.25
N ILE A 132 39.03 -22.05 -11.91
CA ILE A 132 40.17 -22.66 -11.21
C ILE A 132 40.29 -24.14 -11.57
N GLU A 133 39.19 -24.91 -11.55
CA GLU A 133 39.24 -26.33 -11.91
C GLU A 133 39.73 -26.53 -13.36
N ARG A 134 39.25 -25.70 -14.29
CA ARG A 134 39.65 -25.76 -15.70
C ARG A 134 41.14 -25.46 -15.90
N THR A 135 41.66 -24.46 -15.20
CA THR A 135 43.09 -24.11 -15.26
C THR A 135 43.99 -25.17 -14.62
N LEU A 136 43.53 -25.85 -13.55
CA LEU A 136 44.26 -26.96 -12.93
C LEU A 136 44.23 -28.25 -13.76
N ARG A 137 43.15 -28.53 -14.48
CA ARG A 137 43.03 -29.72 -15.35
C ARG A 137 43.72 -29.56 -16.71
N ALA A 138 43.97 -28.33 -17.17
CA ALA A 138 44.75 -28.12 -18.38
C ALA A 138 46.18 -28.67 -18.16
N PRO A 139 46.62 -29.71 -18.90
CA PRO A 139 47.90 -30.33 -18.62
C PRO A 139 49.03 -29.33 -18.85
N SER A 140 50.04 -29.36 -17.98
CA SER A 140 51.33 -28.68 -18.18
C SER A 140 52.02 -29.25 -19.42
N ARG A 141 51.59 -28.82 -20.61
CA ARG A 141 52.33 -28.98 -21.86
C ARG A 141 53.49 -27.98 -21.88
N SER A 142 54.39 -28.09 -20.91
CA SER A 142 55.71 -27.45 -20.91
C SER A 142 56.78 -28.33 -20.28
N GLY A 143 56.51 -29.63 -20.11
CA GLY A 143 57.50 -30.64 -19.79
C GLY A 143 57.89 -31.45 -21.02
N LYS A 144 59.10 -31.19 -21.54
CA LYS A 144 59.92 -32.11 -22.34
C LYS A 144 59.65 -32.18 -23.85
N GLY A 145 60.46 -31.41 -24.57
CA GLY A 145 60.91 -31.67 -25.94
C GLY A 145 62.37 -31.25 -26.08
N GLY A 146 63.26 -31.83 -25.25
CA GLY A 146 64.70 -31.74 -25.45
C GLY A 146 65.16 -32.83 -26.41
N GLY A 147 66.17 -32.53 -27.23
CA GLY A 147 66.85 -33.52 -28.06
C GLY A 147 67.44 -32.89 -29.31
N GLN A 148 68.78 -32.91 -29.35
CA GLN A 148 69.68 -32.46 -30.40
C GLN A 148 69.36 -33.05 -31.78
#